data_AF-A0A099KEA2-F1
#
_entry.id   AF-A0A099KEA2-F1
#
_cell.length_a   1.000
_cell.length_b   1.000
_cell.length_c   1.000
_cell.angle_alpha   90.00
_cell.angle_beta   90.00
_cell.angle_gamma   90.00
#
_symmetry.space_group_name_H-M   'P 1'
#
loop_
_entity.id
_entity.type
_entity.pdbx_description
1 polymer ?
#
loop_
_entity_poly.entity_id
_entity_poly.type
_entity_poly.pdbx_seq_one_letter_code
_entity_poly.pdbx_strand_id
1 'polypeptide(L)'
;MDNTDIQTIERFSFLDFLLLFKGQFTRSELVERFGIGEATASRAIKSYLKKHSNQANYLGPRLGYVTSDTFIPKFKHLTDDGLNYVATGELISKFNISNFGISIHSINKSLSLDVIAPVTRAIVRCSYVNIDYVSTTSGISSRVIAPHSLFRACGTWYFRAYDLQTSSFRTFKFSRLKQTVNLGGVEKDTHNKAKDDAWNQQRLIKLKAHPKLQHAAAIELDLELESNKTKELIMSEVTVGFAMSELRVDCSKKHKLNPKEFPLVLINREELESVESMIIAPGYSYSENM
;
A
#
# COMPACT_ATOMS: atom_id res chain seq x y z
N MET A 1 -38.33 12.69 1.56
CA MET A 1 -37.07 12.89 2.30
C MET A 1 -35.99 13.14 1.28
N ASP A 2 -35.42 14.34 1.29
CA ASP A 2 -34.67 14.92 0.17
C ASP A 2 -33.42 14.13 -0.20
N ASN A 3 -33.40 13.59 -1.41
CA ASN A 3 -32.21 12.99 -2.04
C ASN A 3 -31.05 14.01 -2.17
N THR A 4 -31.37 15.30 -2.04
CA THR A 4 -30.44 16.44 -2.06
C THR A 4 -29.45 16.45 -0.89
N ASP A 5 -29.80 15.89 0.27
CA ASP A 5 -28.94 15.89 1.46
C ASP A 5 -27.87 14.78 1.40
N ILE A 6 -28.26 13.56 0.99
CA ILE A 6 -27.35 12.40 0.92
C ILE A 6 -26.23 12.64 -0.08
N GLN A 7 -26.54 13.05 -1.30
CA GLN A 7 -25.52 13.32 -2.32
C GLN A 7 -24.57 14.46 -1.90
N THR A 8 -25.07 15.43 -1.14
CA THR A 8 -24.25 16.53 -0.62
C THR A 8 -23.28 16.02 0.45
N ILE A 9 -23.78 15.20 1.38
CA ILE A 9 -22.99 14.53 2.41
C ILE A 9 -21.90 13.65 1.79
N GLU A 10 -22.21 12.86 0.77
CA GLU A 10 -21.23 12.02 0.07
C GLU A 10 -20.12 12.85 -0.57
N ARG A 11 -20.47 13.94 -1.26
CA ARG A 11 -19.49 14.85 -1.86
C ARG A 11 -18.61 15.53 -0.79
N PHE A 12 -19.20 15.92 0.34
CA PHE A 12 -18.44 16.53 1.44
C PHE A 12 -17.52 15.51 2.10
N SER A 13 -18.00 14.29 2.33
CA SER A 13 -17.20 13.19 2.85
C SER A 13 -16.01 12.88 1.92
N PHE A 14 -16.23 12.89 0.60
CA PHE A 14 -15.15 12.68 -0.37
C PHE A 14 -14.11 13.80 -0.36
N LEU A 15 -14.53 15.07 -0.27
CA LEU A 15 -13.60 16.21 -0.13
C LEU A 15 -12.76 16.09 1.15
N ASP A 16 -13.41 15.77 2.28
CA ASP A 16 -12.77 15.57 3.58
C ASP A 16 -11.77 14.40 3.54
N PHE A 17 -12.13 13.31 2.85
CA PHE A 17 -11.29 12.14 2.62
C PHE A 17 -10.03 12.49 1.81
N LEU A 18 -10.18 13.24 0.71
CA LEU A 18 -9.05 13.68 -0.11
C LEU A 18 -8.10 14.59 0.67
N LEU A 19 -8.63 15.55 1.45
CA LEU A 19 -7.79 16.38 2.32
C LEU A 19 -7.05 15.52 3.36
N LEU A 20 -7.71 14.54 3.96
CA LEU A 20 -7.10 13.68 4.95
C LEU A 20 -5.94 12.86 4.36
N PHE A 21 -6.18 12.05 3.33
CA PHE A 21 -5.21 11.06 2.85
C PHE A 21 -4.28 11.58 1.75
N LYS A 22 -4.80 12.39 0.83
CA LYS A 22 -4.05 12.94 -0.31
C LYS A 22 -3.45 14.30 0.02
N GLY A 23 -4.07 15.05 0.93
CA GLY A 23 -3.61 16.37 1.34
C GLY A 23 -4.08 17.49 0.42
N GLN A 24 -4.76 17.17 -0.67
CA GLN A 24 -5.27 18.12 -1.64
C GLN A 24 -6.41 17.51 -2.45
N PHE A 25 -7.23 18.36 -3.07
CA PHE A 25 -8.19 17.94 -4.08
C PHE A 25 -8.32 18.97 -5.20
N THR A 26 -8.71 18.52 -6.38
CA THR A 26 -9.11 19.38 -7.49
C THR A 26 -10.61 19.27 -7.78
N ARG A 27 -11.12 20.20 -8.59
CA ARG A 27 -12.50 20.11 -9.09
C ARG A 27 -12.72 18.89 -9.97
N SER A 28 -11.73 18.49 -10.76
CA SER A 28 -11.85 17.37 -11.70
C SER A 28 -12.09 16.05 -10.98
N GLU A 29 -11.54 15.86 -9.78
CA GLU A 29 -11.76 14.65 -8.98
C GLU A 29 -13.24 14.47 -8.59
N LEU A 30 -13.95 15.57 -8.31
CA LEU A 30 -15.40 15.51 -8.03
C LEU A 30 -16.21 15.22 -9.29
N VAL A 31 -15.81 15.81 -10.43
CA VAL A 31 -16.45 15.57 -11.73
C VAL A 31 -16.32 14.09 -12.10
N GLU A 32 -15.11 13.55 -12.01
CA GLU A 32 -14.80 12.16 -12.33
C GLU A 32 -15.49 11.19 -11.35
N ARG A 33 -15.38 11.43 -10.04
CA ARG A 33 -15.93 10.51 -9.03
C ARG A 33 -17.46 10.42 -9.08
N PHE A 34 -18.14 11.53 -9.30
CA PHE A 34 -19.61 11.60 -9.18
C PHE A 34 -20.34 11.75 -10.52
N GLY A 35 -19.62 11.83 -11.65
CA GLY A 35 -20.23 12.05 -12.97
C GLY A 35 -21.02 13.36 -13.07
N ILE A 36 -20.59 14.40 -12.34
CA ILE A 36 -21.30 15.69 -12.27
C ILE A 36 -20.61 16.77 -13.11
N GLY A 37 -21.37 17.75 -13.61
CA GLY A 37 -20.81 18.90 -14.33
C GLY A 37 -19.96 19.82 -13.45
N GLU A 38 -19.02 20.55 -14.06
CA GLU A 38 -18.06 21.42 -13.36
C GLU A 38 -18.71 22.46 -12.44
N ALA A 39 -19.83 23.04 -12.88
CA ALA A 39 -20.57 24.03 -12.09
C ALA A 39 -21.17 23.41 -10.81
N THR A 40 -21.59 22.14 -10.86
CA THR A 40 -22.07 21.40 -9.68
C THR A 40 -20.93 21.06 -8.74
N ALA A 41 -19.79 20.59 -9.27
CA ALA A 41 -18.58 20.34 -8.47
C ALA A 41 -18.09 21.61 -7.76
N SER A 42 -18.06 22.75 -8.47
CA SER A 42 -17.64 24.04 -7.92
C SER A 42 -18.57 24.52 -6.80
N ARG A 43 -19.89 24.36 -6.98
CA ARG A 43 -20.88 24.66 -5.94
C ARG A 43 -20.72 23.74 -4.71
N ALA A 44 -20.45 22.45 -4.91
CA ALA A 44 -20.21 21.51 -3.82
C ALA A 44 -18.97 21.91 -3.00
N ILE A 45 -17.85 22.23 -3.66
CA ILE A 45 -16.62 22.69 -3.00
C ILE A 45 -16.89 23.97 -2.20
N LYS A 46 -17.53 24.97 -2.81
CA LYS A 46 -17.87 26.23 -2.13
C LYS A 46 -18.77 25.99 -0.91
N SER A 47 -19.73 25.08 -1.03
CA SER A 47 -20.64 24.72 0.06
C SER A 47 -19.91 24.02 1.21
N TYR A 48 -19.01 23.08 0.89
CA TYR A 48 -18.16 22.39 1.88
C TYR A 48 -17.31 23.38 2.66
N LEU A 49 -16.57 24.25 1.96
CA LEU A 49 -15.68 25.24 2.59
C LEU A 49 -16.44 26.33 3.36
N LYS A 50 -17.67 26.67 2.96
CA LYS A 50 -18.54 27.56 3.73
C LYS A 50 -19.02 26.92 5.02
N LYS A 51 -19.38 25.63 4.99
CA LYS A 51 -19.87 24.88 6.16
C LYS A 51 -18.74 24.51 7.13
N HIS A 52 -17.56 24.22 6.58
CA HIS A 52 -16.38 23.82 7.32
C HIS A 52 -15.24 24.79 6.99
N SER A 53 -15.19 25.89 7.72
CA SER A 53 -14.13 26.89 7.57
C SER A 53 -12.76 26.29 7.93
N ASN A 54 -11.71 26.88 7.36
CA ASN A 54 -10.31 26.55 7.62
C ASN A 54 -9.92 25.09 7.35
N GLN A 55 -10.61 24.36 6.46
CA GLN A 55 -10.20 23.00 6.07
C GLN A 55 -9.14 22.99 4.96
N ALA A 56 -9.20 23.93 4.02
CA ALA A 56 -8.29 23.96 2.87
C ALA A 56 -8.05 25.38 2.35
N ASN A 57 -6.88 25.56 1.76
CA ASN A 57 -6.41 26.78 1.11
C ASN A 57 -6.35 26.56 -0.40
N TYR A 58 -6.90 27.49 -1.19
CA TYR A 58 -6.82 27.41 -2.65
C TYR A 58 -5.44 27.88 -3.13
N LEU A 59 -4.70 27.02 -3.82
CA LEU A 59 -3.36 27.31 -4.33
C LEU A 59 -3.29 27.44 -5.87
N GLY A 60 -4.45 27.55 -6.52
CA GLY A 60 -4.57 27.76 -7.95
C GLY A 60 -5.03 26.53 -8.75
N PRO A 61 -5.22 26.65 -10.08
CA PRO A 61 -5.90 25.63 -10.87
C PRO A 61 -5.21 24.26 -10.89
N ARG A 62 -3.87 24.23 -10.84
CA ARG A 62 -3.07 23.00 -10.91
C ARG A 62 -3.07 22.22 -9.58
N LEU A 63 -2.87 22.92 -8.47
CA LEU A 63 -2.81 22.32 -7.13
C LEU A 63 -4.20 22.17 -6.49
N GLY A 64 -5.19 22.93 -6.97
CA GLY A 64 -6.53 22.96 -6.42
C GLY A 64 -6.53 23.51 -5.00
N TYR A 65 -7.13 22.75 -4.09
CA TYR A 65 -7.26 23.08 -2.68
C TYR A 65 -6.35 22.16 -1.87
N VAL A 66 -5.50 22.74 -1.04
CA VAL A 66 -4.55 22.02 -0.19
C VAL A 66 -4.98 22.12 1.26
N THR A 67 -4.79 21.03 1.99
CA THR A 67 -5.09 20.93 3.42
C THR A 67 -4.43 22.06 4.21
N SER A 68 -5.18 22.68 5.11
CA SER A 68 -4.65 23.70 6.02
C SER A 68 -3.89 23.08 7.19
N ASP A 69 -3.08 23.87 7.88
CA ASP A 69 -2.36 23.42 9.08
C ASP A 69 -3.29 23.12 10.27
N THR A 70 -4.53 23.61 10.22
CA THR A 70 -5.58 23.41 11.24
C THR A 70 -6.67 22.44 10.79
N PHE A 71 -6.40 21.64 9.75
CA PHE A 71 -7.37 20.67 9.22
C PHE A 71 -7.77 19.64 10.28
N ILE A 72 -9.06 19.37 10.38
CA ILE A 72 -9.62 18.35 11.27
C ILE A 72 -10.76 17.67 10.51
N PRO A 73 -10.66 16.35 10.22
CA PRO A 73 -11.70 15.60 9.51
C PRO A 73 -13.07 15.81 10.11
N LYS A 74 -14.07 16.08 9.26
CA LYS A 74 -15.48 16.25 9.65
C LYS A 74 -16.31 15.01 9.45
N PHE A 75 -15.75 14.02 8.76
CA PHE A 75 -16.37 12.73 8.51
C PHE A 75 -15.50 11.61 9.06
N LYS A 76 -16.13 10.48 9.40
CA LYS A 76 -15.42 9.28 9.81
C LYS A 76 -14.92 8.55 8.57
N HIS A 77 -13.61 8.38 8.48
CA HIS A 77 -12.97 7.64 7.40
C HIS A 77 -12.30 6.37 7.93
N LEU A 78 -12.27 5.33 7.11
CA LEU A 78 -11.51 4.12 7.41
C LEU A 78 -10.09 4.26 6.87
N THR A 79 -9.11 3.92 7.69
CA THR A 79 -7.70 3.98 7.31
C THR A 79 -7.38 3.06 6.14
N ASP A 80 -8.01 1.89 6.07
CA ASP A 80 -7.80 0.93 4.97
C ASP A 80 -8.29 1.50 3.63
N ASP A 81 -9.43 2.19 3.63
CA ASP A 81 -9.98 2.86 2.44
C ASP A 81 -9.03 3.95 1.93
N GLY A 82 -8.46 4.74 2.85
CA GLY A 82 -7.44 5.75 2.53
C GLY A 82 -6.16 5.16 1.94
N LEU A 83 -5.65 4.08 2.53
CA LEU A 83 -4.47 3.39 2.03
C LEU A 83 -4.72 2.75 0.67
N ASN A 84 -5.85 2.08 0.46
CA ASN A 84 -6.25 1.55 -0.85
C ASN A 84 -6.35 2.65 -1.89
N TYR A 85 -7.02 3.77 -1.58
CA TYR A 85 -7.17 4.88 -2.51
C TYR A 85 -5.81 5.46 -2.92
N VAL A 86 -4.86 5.63 -1.99
CA VAL A 86 -3.52 6.14 -2.33
C VAL A 86 -2.69 5.10 -3.08
N ALA A 87 -2.89 3.80 -2.84
CA ALA A 87 -2.18 2.72 -3.54
C ALA A 87 -2.67 2.52 -4.98
N THR A 88 -3.99 2.46 -5.18
CA THR A 88 -4.60 1.96 -6.43
C THR A 88 -5.61 2.93 -7.04
N GLY A 89 -5.99 4.00 -6.35
CA GLY A 89 -7.08 4.90 -6.76
C GLY A 89 -8.48 4.35 -6.47
N GLU A 90 -8.58 3.18 -5.84
CA GLU A 90 -9.84 2.50 -5.61
C GLU A 90 -10.45 2.84 -4.25
N LEU A 91 -11.78 2.90 -4.20
CA LEU A 91 -12.54 3.05 -2.96
C LEU A 91 -13.65 1.99 -2.95
N ILE A 92 -13.62 1.11 -1.95
CA ILE A 92 -14.55 -0.02 -1.86
C ILE A 92 -15.89 0.46 -1.31
N SER A 93 -16.96 0.27 -2.09
CA SER A 93 -18.33 0.50 -1.63
C SER A 93 -18.89 -0.76 -0.97
N LYS A 94 -19.47 -0.61 0.24
CA LYS A 94 -20.16 -1.69 0.93
C LYS A 94 -21.66 -1.59 0.68
N PHE A 95 -22.25 -2.69 0.22
CA PHE A 95 -23.69 -2.82 0.09
C PHE A 95 -24.25 -3.56 1.30
N ASN A 96 -25.45 -3.20 1.71
CA ASN A 96 -26.13 -3.84 2.83
C ASN A 96 -26.83 -5.12 2.34
N ILE A 97 -26.07 -6.21 2.24
CA ILE A 97 -26.55 -7.55 1.86
C ILE A 97 -26.25 -8.56 2.96
N SER A 98 -26.94 -9.70 2.92
CA SER A 98 -26.62 -10.84 3.78
C SER A 98 -25.19 -11.34 3.51
N ASN A 99 -24.44 -11.56 4.58
CA ASN A 99 -23.08 -12.11 4.49
C ASN A 99 -23.12 -13.64 4.50
N PHE A 100 -22.50 -14.27 3.50
CA PHE A 100 -22.39 -15.73 3.38
C PHE A 100 -20.96 -16.26 3.62
N GLY A 101 -20.00 -15.37 3.87
CA GLY A 101 -18.60 -15.72 4.12
C GLY A 101 -18.25 -15.79 5.61
N ILE A 102 -17.23 -16.57 5.94
CA ILE A 102 -16.60 -16.59 7.27
C ILE A 102 -15.29 -15.79 7.19
N SER A 103 -15.04 -14.94 8.18
CA SER A 103 -13.78 -14.18 8.25
C SER A 103 -12.70 -14.97 8.97
N ILE A 104 -11.51 -15.02 8.39
CA ILE A 104 -10.32 -15.52 9.07
C ILE A 104 -9.86 -14.44 10.06
N HIS A 105 -9.55 -14.83 11.30
CA HIS A 105 -8.99 -13.90 12.27
C HIS A 105 -7.58 -13.47 11.85
N SER A 106 -7.35 -12.17 11.81
CA SER A 106 -6.05 -11.58 11.53
C SER A 106 -5.65 -10.68 12.69
N ILE A 107 -4.38 -10.78 13.11
CA ILE A 107 -3.82 -9.88 14.12
C ILE A 107 -3.41 -8.58 13.40
N ASN A 108 -4.40 -7.73 13.16
CA ASN A 108 -4.18 -6.42 12.56
C ASN A 108 -4.34 -5.34 13.62
N LYS A 109 -3.24 -4.64 13.92
CA LYS A 109 -3.27 -3.45 14.76
C LYS A 109 -4.12 -2.39 14.07
N SER A 110 -5.04 -1.77 14.81
CA SER A 110 -5.75 -0.58 14.32
C SER A 110 -4.76 0.53 14.00
N LEU A 111 -4.83 1.03 12.77
CA LEU A 111 -3.95 2.07 12.26
C LEU A 111 -4.60 3.44 12.50
N SER A 112 -3.98 4.25 13.36
CA SER A 112 -4.48 5.60 13.68
C SER A 112 -4.34 6.54 12.50
N LEU A 113 -5.40 7.26 12.16
CA LEU A 113 -5.41 8.26 11.09
C LEU A 113 -4.33 9.33 11.29
N ASP A 114 -4.09 9.76 12.54
CA ASP A 114 -3.09 10.78 12.87
C ASP A 114 -1.67 10.36 12.48
N VAL A 115 -1.42 9.05 12.45
CA VAL A 115 -0.11 8.46 12.14
C VAL A 115 0.01 8.19 10.64
N ILE A 116 -1.06 7.69 10.02
CA ILE A 116 -1.03 7.25 8.61
C ILE A 116 -1.17 8.42 7.64
N ALA A 117 -2.08 9.35 7.91
CA ALA A 117 -2.43 10.41 7.01
C ALA A 117 -1.23 11.33 6.67
N PRO A 118 -0.34 11.69 7.61
CA PRO A 118 0.89 12.42 7.25
C PRO A 118 1.75 11.67 6.23
N VAL A 119 1.94 10.36 6.39
CA VAL A 119 2.75 9.53 5.48
C VAL A 119 2.10 9.42 4.11
N THR A 120 0.79 9.20 4.02
CA THR A 120 0.11 9.13 2.71
C THR A 120 0.16 10.46 1.98
N ARG A 121 -0.04 11.58 2.70
CA ARG A 121 0.15 12.93 2.13
C ARG A 121 1.59 13.14 1.67
N ALA A 122 2.58 12.64 2.42
CA ALA A 122 3.98 12.76 2.07
C ALA A 122 4.34 11.97 0.80
N ILE A 123 3.75 10.79 0.62
CA ILE A 123 3.87 10.00 -0.62
C ILE A 123 3.31 10.79 -1.80
N VAL A 124 2.10 11.34 -1.69
CA VAL A 124 1.45 12.09 -2.77
C VAL A 124 2.20 13.39 -3.12
N ARG A 125 2.71 14.09 -2.10
CA ARG A 125 3.34 15.41 -2.26
C ARG A 125 4.86 15.34 -2.45
N CYS A 126 5.45 14.15 -2.47
CA CYS A 126 6.90 13.96 -2.48
C CYS A 126 7.57 14.81 -1.39
N SER A 127 7.18 14.61 -0.13
CA SER A 127 7.63 15.39 1.02
C SER A 127 8.35 14.53 2.07
N TYR A 128 9.24 15.12 2.86
CA TYR A 128 9.85 14.44 4.00
C TYR A 128 8.86 14.31 5.16
N VAL A 129 8.99 13.23 5.92
CA VAL A 129 8.26 12.99 7.17
C VAL A 129 9.23 12.48 8.23
N ASN A 130 9.13 13.01 9.44
CA ASN A 130 9.76 12.42 10.62
C ASN A 130 8.83 11.36 11.19
N ILE A 131 9.35 10.17 11.46
CA ILE A 131 8.59 9.06 12.03
C ILE A 131 9.27 8.52 13.29
N ASP A 132 8.47 8.17 14.29
CA ASP A 132 8.89 7.28 15.37
C ASP A 132 8.51 5.85 14.99
N TYR A 133 9.53 5.02 14.79
CA TYR A 133 9.37 3.66 14.27
C TYR A 133 9.92 2.60 15.22
N VAL A 134 9.16 1.52 15.43
CA VAL A 134 9.56 0.38 16.25
C VAL A 134 10.07 -0.75 15.35
N SER A 135 11.40 -0.89 15.26
CA SER A 135 12.08 -1.95 14.51
C SER A 135 12.23 -3.23 15.33
N THR A 136 12.24 -4.37 14.64
CA THR A 136 12.56 -5.67 15.25
C THR A 136 14.06 -5.87 15.50
N THR A 137 14.91 -5.06 14.89
CA THR A 137 16.38 -5.20 15.02
C THR A 137 16.99 -4.11 15.88
N SER A 138 16.42 -2.89 15.87
CA SER A 138 17.00 -1.71 16.53
C SER A 138 16.09 -1.05 17.57
N GLY A 139 14.90 -1.61 17.84
CA GLY A 139 13.95 -1.03 18.78
C GLY A 139 13.33 0.28 18.28
N ILE A 140 13.05 1.21 19.19
CA ILE A 140 12.40 2.48 18.88
C ILE A 140 13.43 3.49 18.38
N SER A 141 13.17 4.14 17.25
CA SER A 141 14.04 5.19 16.69
C SER A 141 13.22 6.25 15.95
N SER A 142 13.63 7.53 16.06
CA SER A 142 13.12 8.61 15.21
C SER A 142 13.91 8.66 13.91
N ARG A 143 13.23 8.79 12.77
CA ARG A 143 13.84 8.76 11.43
C ARG A 143 13.21 9.82 10.54
N VAL A 144 14.03 10.52 9.78
CA VAL A 144 13.56 11.34 8.65
C VAL A 144 13.60 10.47 7.40
N ILE A 145 12.46 10.39 6.71
CA ILE A 145 12.29 9.55 5.54
C ILE A 145 11.63 10.32 4.39
N ALA A 146 11.91 9.92 3.14
CA ALA A 146 11.17 10.32 1.95
C ALA A 146 10.35 9.12 1.43
N PRO A 147 9.08 8.98 1.83
CA PRO A 147 8.22 7.91 1.35
C PRO A 147 7.76 8.18 -0.08
N HIS A 148 7.69 7.13 -0.92
CA HIS A 148 7.32 7.29 -2.33
C HIS A 148 6.26 6.32 -2.82
N SER A 149 6.04 5.19 -2.15
CA SER A 149 5.06 4.18 -2.59
C SER A 149 4.57 3.35 -1.40
N LEU A 150 3.41 2.73 -1.56
CA LEU A 150 2.83 1.85 -0.54
C LEU A 150 2.14 0.64 -1.19
N PHE A 151 2.06 -0.46 -0.45
CA PHE A 151 1.49 -1.71 -0.92
C PHE A 151 0.97 -2.55 0.24
N ARG A 152 0.08 -3.50 -0.04
CA ARG A 152 -0.43 -4.47 0.92
C ARG A 152 0.17 -5.84 0.61
N ALA A 153 0.62 -6.54 1.64
CA ALA A 153 1.14 -7.89 1.53
C ALA A 153 0.92 -8.66 2.83
N CYS A 154 0.60 -9.96 2.73
CA CYS A 154 0.35 -10.85 3.87
C CYS A 154 -0.64 -10.22 4.88
N GLY A 155 -1.70 -9.58 4.38
CA GLY A 155 -2.72 -8.92 5.19
C GLY A 155 -2.31 -7.60 5.87
N THR A 156 -1.08 -7.11 5.68
CA THR A 156 -0.55 -5.90 6.33
C THR A 156 -0.14 -4.84 5.30
N TRP A 157 -0.27 -3.56 5.67
CA TRP A 157 0.21 -2.43 4.86
C TRP A 157 1.67 -2.10 5.11
N TYR A 158 2.38 -1.87 4.01
CA TYR A 158 3.76 -1.45 3.94
C TYR A 158 3.89 -0.17 3.12
N PHE A 159 4.95 0.57 3.36
CA PHE A 159 5.38 1.65 2.48
C PHE A 159 6.89 1.59 2.26
N ARG A 160 7.30 2.05 1.08
CA ARG A 160 8.69 2.16 0.66
C ARG A 160 9.14 3.61 0.78
N ALA A 161 10.29 3.82 1.38
CA ALA A 161 10.84 5.14 1.63
C ALA A 161 12.37 5.13 1.59
N TYR A 162 12.96 6.24 1.19
CA TYR A 162 14.38 6.49 1.42
C TYR A 162 14.58 6.91 2.88
N ASP A 163 15.43 6.21 3.61
CA ASP A 163 15.78 6.52 4.99
C ASP A 163 17.06 7.35 5.03
N LEU A 164 16.97 8.61 5.46
CA LEU A 164 18.12 9.52 5.48
C LEU A 164 19.17 9.06 6.48
N GLN A 165 18.77 8.39 7.57
CA GLN A 165 19.70 7.94 8.59
C GLN A 165 20.61 6.84 8.07
N THR A 166 20.10 5.96 7.21
CA THR A 166 20.89 4.86 6.64
C THR A 166 21.29 5.08 5.19
N SER A 167 20.86 6.18 4.58
CA SER A 167 21.09 6.52 3.17
C SER A 167 20.70 5.38 2.23
N SER A 168 19.54 4.77 2.45
CA SER A 168 19.08 3.62 1.66
C SER A 168 17.56 3.53 1.59
N PHE A 169 17.03 2.97 0.51
CA PHE A 169 15.61 2.64 0.41
C PHE A 169 15.25 1.44 1.30
N ARG A 170 14.15 1.56 2.04
CA ARG A 170 13.68 0.56 3.00
C ARG A 170 12.17 0.40 2.97
N THR A 171 11.74 -0.79 3.37
CA THR A 171 10.33 -1.14 3.51
C THR A 171 9.92 -1.05 4.98
N PHE A 172 8.88 -0.26 5.26
CA PHE A 172 8.35 -0.01 6.61
C PHE A 172 6.95 -0.59 6.73
N LYS A 173 6.59 -1.09 7.92
CA LYS A 173 5.20 -1.48 8.25
C LYS A 173 4.47 -0.29 8.84
N PHE A 174 3.30 0.05 8.31
CA PHE A 174 2.47 1.11 8.91
C PHE A 174 2.10 0.81 10.37
N SER A 175 1.88 -0.47 10.71
CA SER A 175 1.54 -0.89 12.08
C SER A 175 2.63 -0.60 13.12
N ARG A 176 3.87 -0.37 12.70
CA ARG A 176 5.03 -0.10 13.57
C ARG A 176 5.31 1.40 13.78
N LEU A 177 4.52 2.28 13.16
CA LEU A 177 4.58 3.71 13.41
C LEU A 177 3.95 4.05 14.77
N LYS A 178 4.61 4.96 15.50
CA LYS A 178 4.14 5.51 16.79
C LYS A 178 3.71 6.98 16.65
N GLN A 179 4.49 7.78 15.95
CA GLN A 179 4.22 9.19 15.66
C GLN A 179 4.72 9.52 14.26
N THR A 180 4.09 10.49 13.61
CA THR A 180 4.51 11.00 12.30
C THR A 180 4.30 12.51 12.23
N VAL A 181 5.28 13.22 11.68
CA VAL A 181 5.25 14.69 11.53
C VAL A 181 5.77 15.04 10.14
N ASN A 182 4.95 15.75 9.35
CA ASN A 182 5.38 16.22 8.04
C ASN A 182 6.41 17.34 8.19
N LEU A 183 7.52 17.25 7.46
CA LEU A 183 8.61 18.22 7.51
C LEU A 183 8.63 19.19 6.30
N GLY A 184 7.82 18.92 5.27
CA GLY A 184 7.78 19.72 4.05
C GLY A 184 8.52 19.07 2.88
N GLY A 185 8.67 19.80 1.78
CA GLY A 185 9.09 19.25 0.48
C GLY A 185 10.45 18.54 0.52
N VAL A 186 10.58 17.47 -0.28
CA VAL A 186 11.89 16.88 -0.61
C VAL A 186 12.58 17.78 -1.63
N GLU A 187 13.91 17.89 -1.57
CA GLU A 187 14.67 18.42 -2.70
C GLU A 187 14.29 17.64 -3.97
N LYS A 188 14.04 18.34 -5.07
CA LYS A 188 13.60 17.68 -6.30
C LYS A 188 14.65 16.64 -6.74
N ASP A 189 14.15 15.47 -7.10
CA ASP A 189 14.87 14.38 -7.78
C ASP A 189 15.96 13.61 -7.01
N THR A 190 16.12 13.84 -5.69
CA THR A 190 17.11 13.12 -4.89
C THR A 190 16.62 11.78 -4.33
N HIS A 191 15.40 11.74 -3.78
CA HIS A 191 14.90 10.58 -3.00
C HIS A 191 13.51 10.10 -3.45
N ASN A 192 13.34 9.86 -4.75
CA ASN A 192 12.05 9.46 -5.33
C ASN A 192 12.02 8.00 -5.80
N LYS A 193 10.82 7.52 -6.17
CA LYS A 193 10.59 6.16 -6.68
C LYS A 193 11.54 5.76 -7.82
N ALA A 194 11.89 6.69 -8.72
CA ALA A 194 12.75 6.38 -9.87
C ALA A 194 14.21 6.13 -9.50
N LYS A 195 14.61 6.44 -8.25
CA LYS A 195 15.96 6.19 -7.71
C LYS A 195 16.05 4.91 -6.88
N ASP A 196 14.94 4.22 -6.62
CA ASP A 196 14.92 2.95 -5.90
C ASP A 196 15.10 1.79 -6.88
N ASP A 197 16.34 1.35 -7.07
CA ASP A 197 16.67 0.30 -8.02
C ASP A 197 15.90 -1.00 -7.73
N ALA A 198 15.85 -1.44 -6.47
CA ALA A 198 15.10 -2.63 -6.07
C ALA A 198 13.60 -2.49 -6.35
N TRP A 199 13.04 -1.29 -6.18
CA TRP A 199 11.64 -1.05 -6.52
C TRP A 199 11.38 -1.20 -8.03
N ASN A 200 12.25 -0.63 -8.87
CA ASN A 200 12.04 -0.61 -10.32
C ASN A 200 12.49 -1.90 -11.01
N GLN A 201 13.45 -2.62 -10.44
CA GLN A 201 13.96 -3.86 -11.00
C GLN A 201 12.91 -4.96 -10.93
N GLN A 202 12.60 -5.52 -12.10
CA GLN A 202 11.67 -6.63 -12.25
C GLN A 202 12.42 -7.95 -12.22
N ARG A 203 11.85 -8.95 -11.53
CA ARG A 203 12.37 -10.31 -11.45
C ARG A 203 11.37 -11.29 -12.03
N LEU A 204 11.89 -12.20 -12.84
CA LEU A 204 11.16 -13.36 -13.32
C LEU A 204 11.08 -14.39 -12.19
N ILE A 205 9.87 -14.86 -11.90
CA ILE A 205 9.60 -15.87 -10.89
C ILE A 205 9.00 -17.08 -11.59
N LYS A 206 9.61 -18.24 -11.38
CA LYS A 206 9.20 -19.51 -11.99
C LYS A 206 8.64 -20.45 -10.93
N LEU A 207 7.34 -20.72 -11.02
CA LEU A 207 6.61 -21.57 -10.07
C LEU A 207 6.15 -22.88 -10.70
N LYS A 208 6.13 -23.95 -9.89
CA LYS A 208 5.51 -25.24 -10.23
C LYS A 208 4.75 -25.83 -9.04
N ALA A 209 3.91 -26.81 -9.31
CA ALA A 209 3.37 -27.69 -8.29
C ALA A 209 4.49 -28.38 -7.51
N HIS A 210 4.31 -28.51 -6.19
CA HIS A 210 5.30 -29.14 -5.34
C HIS A 210 5.46 -30.63 -5.70
N PRO A 211 6.68 -31.13 -5.98
CA PRO A 211 6.90 -32.47 -6.55
C PRO A 211 6.52 -33.61 -5.59
N LYS A 212 6.47 -33.33 -4.29
CA LYS A 212 6.05 -34.29 -3.25
C LYS A 212 4.52 -34.36 -3.06
N LEU A 213 3.72 -33.69 -3.89
CA LEU A 213 2.26 -33.86 -3.88
C LEU A 213 1.87 -35.18 -4.54
N GLN A 214 0.91 -35.89 -3.96
CA GLN A 214 0.34 -37.10 -4.56
C GLN A 214 -0.42 -36.79 -5.86
N HIS A 215 -1.05 -35.61 -5.94
CA HIS A 215 -1.87 -35.19 -7.07
C HIS A 215 -1.50 -33.77 -7.50
N ALA A 216 -0.34 -33.62 -8.15
CA ALA A 216 0.16 -32.32 -8.63
C ALA A 216 -0.79 -31.63 -9.63
N ALA A 217 -1.57 -32.41 -10.40
CA ALA A 217 -2.52 -31.91 -11.39
C ALA A 217 -3.54 -30.90 -10.83
N ALA A 218 -3.90 -30.97 -9.54
CA ALA A 218 -4.78 -29.99 -8.92
C ALA A 218 -4.14 -28.59 -8.84
N ILE A 219 -2.85 -28.54 -8.48
CA ILE A 219 -2.09 -27.29 -8.43
C ILE A 219 -1.73 -26.81 -9.84
N GLU A 220 -1.45 -27.73 -10.77
CA GLU A 220 -1.25 -27.37 -12.18
C GLU A 220 -2.51 -26.72 -12.78
N LEU A 221 -3.70 -27.21 -12.42
CA LEU A 221 -4.97 -26.59 -12.79
C LEU A 221 -5.11 -25.17 -12.20
N ASP A 222 -4.85 -25.00 -10.90
CA ASP A 222 -4.89 -23.68 -10.24
C ASP A 222 -3.92 -22.66 -10.88
N LEU A 223 -2.79 -23.14 -11.41
CA LEU A 223 -1.81 -22.32 -12.12
C LEU A 223 -2.10 -22.13 -13.61
N GLU A 224 -3.14 -22.79 -14.14
CA GLU A 224 -3.47 -22.86 -15.57
C GLU A 224 -2.30 -23.38 -16.43
N LEU A 225 -1.65 -24.46 -15.96
CA LEU A 225 -0.51 -25.08 -16.62
C LEU A 225 -0.88 -26.41 -17.26
N GLU A 226 -0.28 -26.69 -18.42
CA GLU A 226 -0.14 -28.08 -18.86
C GLU A 226 0.86 -28.82 -17.97
N SER A 227 0.72 -30.15 -17.87
CA SER A 227 1.55 -30.95 -16.96
C SER A 227 3.04 -30.73 -17.15
N ASN A 228 3.76 -30.60 -16.02
CA ASN A 228 5.19 -30.31 -15.93
C ASN A 228 5.66 -28.97 -16.50
N LYS A 229 4.77 -28.04 -16.91
CA LYS A 229 5.15 -26.67 -17.27
C LYS A 229 5.37 -25.80 -16.02
N THR A 230 5.86 -24.58 -16.24
CA THR A 230 6.19 -23.60 -15.20
C THR A 230 5.27 -22.39 -15.37
N LYS A 231 4.73 -21.85 -14.28
CA LYS A 231 4.07 -20.53 -14.28
C LYS A 231 5.13 -19.45 -14.12
N GLU A 232 5.15 -18.51 -15.04
CA GLU A 232 6.06 -17.36 -15.00
C GLU A 232 5.31 -16.12 -14.54
N LEU A 233 5.88 -15.42 -13.56
CA LEU A 233 5.40 -14.15 -13.05
C LEU A 233 6.52 -13.11 -13.11
N ILE A 234 6.18 -11.85 -13.34
CA ILE A 234 7.13 -10.74 -13.31
C ILE A 234 6.69 -9.76 -12.23
N MET A 235 7.58 -9.43 -11.30
CA MET A 235 7.28 -8.51 -10.21
C MET A 235 8.52 -7.76 -9.73
N SER A 236 8.32 -6.68 -8.98
CA SER A 236 9.40 -5.90 -8.34
C SER A 236 10.17 -6.75 -7.33
N GLU A 237 11.50 -6.57 -7.24
CA GLU A 237 12.33 -7.22 -6.23
C GLU A 237 11.82 -7.01 -4.80
N VAL A 238 11.31 -5.81 -4.51
CA VAL A 238 10.79 -5.45 -3.19
C VAL A 238 9.65 -6.37 -2.77
N THR A 239 8.89 -6.90 -3.73
CA THR A 239 7.68 -7.71 -3.48
C THR A 239 7.90 -9.22 -3.57
N VAL A 240 9.04 -9.70 -4.08
CA VAL A 240 9.26 -11.14 -4.34
C VAL A 240 9.04 -12.00 -3.09
N GLY A 241 9.75 -11.73 -1.99
CA GLY A 241 9.61 -12.54 -0.78
C GLY A 241 8.23 -12.45 -0.11
N PHE A 242 7.54 -11.31 -0.29
CA PHE A 242 6.15 -11.17 0.13
C PHE A 242 5.22 -12.08 -0.69
N ALA A 243 5.38 -12.09 -2.01
CA ALA A 243 4.63 -12.97 -2.89
C ALA A 243 4.90 -14.44 -2.59
N MET A 244 6.16 -14.82 -2.34
CA MET A 244 6.51 -16.20 -1.96
C MET A 244 5.84 -16.63 -0.65
N SER A 245 5.74 -15.72 0.31
CA SER A 245 5.04 -15.96 1.58
C SER A 245 3.53 -16.09 1.39
N GLU A 246 2.93 -15.19 0.62
CA GLU A 246 1.48 -15.13 0.40
C GLU A 246 0.96 -16.30 -0.43
N LEU A 247 1.70 -16.69 -1.47
CA LEU A 247 1.43 -17.85 -2.31
C LEU A 247 1.85 -19.18 -1.65
N ARG A 248 2.48 -19.12 -0.46
CA ARG A 248 2.98 -20.30 0.27
C ARG A 248 3.88 -21.16 -0.61
N VAL A 249 4.93 -20.55 -1.14
CA VAL A 249 5.92 -21.20 -1.99
C VAL A 249 7.04 -21.76 -1.12
N ASP A 250 7.43 -23.01 -1.36
CA ASP A 250 8.66 -23.57 -0.82
C ASP A 250 9.87 -23.05 -1.62
N CYS A 251 10.64 -22.16 -0.98
CA CYS A 251 11.86 -21.56 -1.52
C CYS A 251 13.14 -22.21 -0.98
N SER A 252 13.05 -23.42 -0.39
CA SER A 252 14.23 -24.22 -0.01
C SER A 252 14.87 -24.87 -1.24
N LYS A 253 16.20 -25.07 -1.20
CA LYS A 253 16.97 -25.60 -2.35
C LYS A 253 16.51 -26.98 -2.82
N LYS A 254 15.99 -27.81 -1.90
CA LYS A 254 15.59 -29.19 -2.16
C LYS A 254 14.08 -29.43 -2.00
N HIS A 255 13.27 -28.36 -2.00
CA HIS A 255 11.82 -28.43 -1.84
C HIS A 255 11.41 -29.32 -0.65
N LYS A 256 11.96 -28.98 0.53
CA LYS A 256 11.93 -29.81 1.75
C LYS A 256 10.73 -29.52 2.65
N LEU A 257 10.01 -28.42 2.43
CA LEU A 257 8.85 -28.07 3.25
C LEU A 257 7.68 -29.01 2.96
N ASN A 258 6.68 -28.97 3.85
CA ASN A 258 5.51 -29.82 3.75
C ASN A 258 4.65 -29.41 2.53
N PRO A 259 4.42 -30.28 1.53
CA PRO A 259 3.65 -29.94 0.33
C PRO A 259 2.18 -29.58 0.60
N LYS A 260 1.59 -30.04 1.72
CA LYS A 260 0.25 -29.62 2.13
C LYS A 260 0.21 -28.17 2.61
N GLU A 261 1.34 -27.70 3.14
CA GLU A 261 1.48 -26.32 3.59
C GLU A 261 2.03 -25.40 2.51
N PHE A 262 2.93 -25.91 1.67
CA PHE A 262 3.58 -25.19 0.59
C PHE A 262 3.34 -25.95 -0.72
N PRO A 263 2.17 -25.75 -1.37
CA PRO A 263 1.80 -26.51 -2.56
C PRO A 263 2.60 -26.13 -3.81
N LEU A 264 3.38 -25.04 -3.75
CA LEU A 264 4.18 -24.50 -4.84
C LEU A 264 5.67 -24.58 -4.51
N VAL A 265 6.50 -24.68 -5.55
CA VAL A 265 7.97 -24.59 -5.44
C VAL A 265 8.52 -23.50 -6.35
N LEU A 266 9.59 -22.84 -5.88
CA LEU A 266 10.34 -21.85 -6.64
C LEU A 266 11.45 -22.54 -7.43
N ILE A 267 11.37 -22.47 -8.76
CA ILE A 267 12.30 -23.18 -9.65
C ILE A 267 13.60 -22.41 -9.86
N ASN A 268 13.53 -21.12 -10.13
CA ASN A 268 14.69 -20.29 -10.41
C ASN A 268 15.22 -19.58 -9.16
N ARG A 269 15.25 -20.29 -8.02
CA ARG A 269 15.70 -19.75 -6.73
C ARG A 269 17.11 -19.13 -6.82
N GLU A 270 18.02 -19.77 -7.55
CA GLU A 270 19.41 -19.32 -7.70
C GLU A 270 19.52 -17.95 -8.37
N GLU A 271 18.60 -17.60 -9.27
CA GLU A 271 18.54 -16.30 -9.94
C GLU A 271 18.11 -15.16 -8.99
N LEU A 272 17.64 -15.50 -7.78
CA LEU A 272 17.03 -14.58 -6.82
C LEU A 272 17.82 -14.45 -5.51
N GLU A 273 19.04 -15.00 -5.43
CA GLU A 273 19.81 -15.01 -4.17
C GLU A 273 20.22 -13.59 -3.69
N SER A 274 20.38 -12.66 -4.62
CA SER A 274 20.70 -11.25 -4.31
C SER A 274 19.48 -10.40 -3.97
N VAL A 275 18.26 -10.93 -4.10
CA VAL A 275 17.02 -10.18 -3.84
C VAL A 275 16.78 -10.09 -2.33
N GLU A 276 16.92 -8.89 -1.76
CA GLU A 276 16.81 -8.64 -0.31
C GLU A 276 15.52 -9.19 0.29
N SER A 277 14.38 -9.04 -0.41
CA SER A 277 13.08 -9.48 0.10
C SER A 277 12.99 -11.00 0.28
N MET A 278 13.84 -11.80 -0.38
CA MET A 278 13.82 -13.27 -0.24
C MET A 278 14.08 -13.74 1.19
N ILE A 279 14.67 -12.92 2.05
CA ILE A 279 14.91 -13.25 3.46
C ILE A 279 13.63 -13.62 4.23
N ILE A 280 12.46 -13.15 3.78
CA ILE A 280 11.17 -13.51 4.40
C ILE A 280 10.46 -14.68 3.69
N ALA A 281 11.00 -15.19 2.58
CA ALA A 281 10.37 -16.26 1.81
C ALA A 281 10.46 -17.62 2.56
N PRO A 282 9.40 -18.46 2.54
CA PRO A 282 9.41 -19.72 3.28
C PRO A 282 10.50 -20.67 2.81
N GLY A 283 11.29 -21.20 3.74
CA GLY A 283 12.36 -22.16 3.43
C GLY A 283 13.59 -21.55 2.78
N TYR A 284 13.60 -20.25 2.49
CA TYR A 284 14.78 -19.57 2.00
C TYR A 284 15.81 -19.40 3.12
N SER A 285 17.03 -19.85 2.87
CA SER A 285 18.19 -19.60 3.74
C SER A 285 19.43 -19.37 2.88
N TYR A 286 20.28 -18.44 3.31
CA TYR A 286 21.56 -18.15 2.66
C TYR A 286 22.59 -19.27 2.86
N SER A 287 22.44 -20.07 3.93
CA SER A 287 23.51 -20.89 4.51
C SER A 287 23.36 -22.41 4.32
N GLU A 288 22.59 -22.89 3.34
CA GLU A 288 22.56 -24.34 3.02
C GLU A 288 23.79 -24.84 2.21
N ASN A 289 24.89 -24.07 2.24
CA ASN A 289 26.21 -24.48 1.73
C ASN A 289 27.25 -24.57 2.87
N MET A 290 26.89 -25.22 3.98
CA MET A 290 27.83 -25.83 4.91
C MET A 290 27.39 -27.25 5.23
#